data_AF-A0A7S3KBR3-F1
#
_entry.id   AF-A0A7S3KBR3-F1
#
_cell.length_a   1.000
_cell.length_b   1.000
_cell.length_c   1.000
_cell.angle_alpha   90.00
_cell.angle_beta   90.00
_cell.angle_gamma   90.00
#
_symmetry.space_group_name_H-M   'P 1'
#
loop_
_entity.id
_entity.type
_entity.pdbx_description
1 polymer ?
#
loop_
_entity_poly.entity_id
_entity_poly.type
_entity_poly.pdbx_seq_one_letter_code
_entity_poly.pdbx_strand_id
1 'polypeptide(L)'
;LRLEFTHCTQDQISYDVKLTLPKRVLQKKLEVEAEGRTISIDDFEAESSDQTFVDSLIKSLNYWLKDISKVTYMDANFRIDSVLTEITFWKNRETALRNIEQQLETPEIQTVLGLLNKESSTGRHVLSFNQDINVMNELKKAQ
;
A
#
# COMPACT_ATOMS: atom_id res chain seq x y z
N LEU A 1 -20.92 7.26 45.88
CA LEU A 1 -19.67 7.59 45.18
C LEU A 1 -19.64 6.80 43.88
N ARG A 2 -20.05 7.46 42.80
CA ARG A 2 -20.19 6.89 41.45
C ARG A 2 -18.79 6.92 40.83
N LEU A 3 -18.10 5.79 40.83
CA LEU A 3 -16.84 5.62 40.10
C LEU A 3 -17.19 5.36 38.63
N GLU A 4 -17.47 6.44 37.90
CA GLU A 4 -17.45 6.43 36.45
C GLU A 4 -15.99 6.29 35.98
N PHE A 5 -15.54 5.05 35.79
CA PHE A 5 -14.41 4.76 34.92
C PHE A 5 -14.88 4.87 33.47
N THR A 6 -15.11 6.09 33.01
CA THR A 6 -15.44 6.37 31.62
C THR A 6 -14.23 6.97 30.94
N HIS A 7 -13.87 6.38 29.79
CA HIS A 7 -12.93 6.89 28.79
C HIS A 7 -11.45 6.97 29.16
N CYS A 8 -10.74 5.89 28.89
CA CYS A 8 -9.68 6.01 27.91
C CYS A 8 -10.02 5.02 26.80
N THR A 9 -10.87 5.45 25.85
CA THR A 9 -10.87 4.82 24.54
C THR A 9 -9.46 4.96 24.05
N GLN A 10 -8.73 3.85 24.09
CA GLN A 10 -7.44 3.75 23.45
C GLN A 10 -7.75 3.95 21.97
N ASP A 11 -7.68 5.20 21.53
CA ASP A 11 -7.54 5.56 20.12
C ASP A 11 -6.21 4.95 19.69
N GLN A 12 -6.23 3.64 19.43
CA GLN A 12 -5.16 2.97 18.72
C GLN A 12 -5.12 3.68 17.38
N ILE A 13 -4.10 4.51 17.20
CA ILE A 13 -3.77 5.07 15.90
C ILE A 13 -3.42 3.88 15.00
N SER A 14 -4.44 3.39 14.30
CA SER A 14 -4.32 2.29 13.35
C SER A 14 -3.90 2.89 12.03
N TYR A 15 -2.63 2.73 11.68
CA TYR A 15 -2.09 3.11 10.38
C TYR A 15 -2.45 2.01 9.36
N ASP A 16 -3.74 1.87 9.06
CA ASP A 16 -4.25 0.91 8.06
C ASP A 16 -4.02 1.48 6.67
N VAL A 17 -2.86 1.17 6.07
CA VAL A 17 -2.56 1.54 4.67
C VAL A 17 -3.20 0.53 3.74
N LYS A 18 -3.99 1.01 2.77
CA LYS A 18 -4.63 0.15 1.75
C LYS A 18 -4.20 0.56 0.35
N LEU A 19 -3.57 -0.37 -0.36
CA LEU A 19 -3.19 -0.22 -1.76
C LEU A 19 -4.45 -0.35 -2.62
N THR A 20 -5.07 0.79 -2.93
CA THR A 20 -6.33 0.82 -3.68
C THR A 20 -6.10 0.54 -5.17
N LEU A 21 -6.85 -0.40 -5.72
CA LEU A 21 -6.80 -0.75 -7.15
C LEU A 21 -7.65 0.21 -8.00
N PRO A 22 -7.23 0.52 -9.25
CA PRO A 22 -8.08 1.21 -10.20
C PRO A 22 -9.39 0.44 -10.44
N LYS A 23 -10.50 1.16 -10.66
CA LYS A 23 -11.83 0.57 -10.88
C LYS A 23 -11.86 -0.49 -11.98
N ARG A 24 -11.14 -0.26 -13.09
CA ARG A 24 -11.09 -1.18 -14.23
C ARG A 24 -10.40 -2.50 -13.86
N VAL A 25 -9.34 -2.44 -13.04
CA VAL A 25 -8.66 -3.63 -12.53
C VAL A 25 -9.56 -4.39 -11.57
N LEU A 26 -10.29 -3.69 -10.70
CA LEU A 26 -11.29 -4.32 -9.81
C LEU A 26 -12.41 -5.03 -10.58
N GLN A 27 -12.91 -4.41 -11.65
CA GLN A 27 -13.93 -5.03 -12.50
C GLN A 27 -13.41 -6.31 -13.15
N LYS A 28 -12.23 -6.25 -13.79
CA LYS A 28 -11.61 -7.42 -14.41
C LYS A 28 -11.32 -8.52 -13.39
N LYS A 29 -10.86 -8.15 -12.19
CA LYS A 29 -10.66 -9.08 -11.07
C LYS A 29 -11.95 -9.86 -10.79
N LEU A 30 -13.07 -9.17 -10.61
CA LEU A 30 -14.35 -9.82 -10.30
C LEU A 30 -14.82 -10.75 -11.43
N GLU A 31 -14.60 -10.36 -12.69
CA GLU A 31 -14.89 -11.20 -13.86
C GLU A 31 -14.07 -12.51 -13.82
N VAL A 32 -12.76 -12.39 -13.62
CA VAL A 32 -11.82 -13.53 -13.60
C VAL A 32 -12.04 -14.43 -12.37
N GLU A 33 -12.34 -13.84 -11.22
CA GLU A 33 -12.69 -14.58 -9.99
C GLU A 33 -13.99 -15.37 -10.15
N ALA A 34 -14.98 -14.84 -10.89
CA ALA A 34 -16.21 -15.58 -11.20
C ALA A 34 -15.96 -16.83 -12.06
N GLU A 35 -14.86 -16.86 -12.80
CA GLU A 35 -14.38 -18.01 -13.57
C GLU A 35 -13.48 -18.96 -12.75
N GLY A 36 -13.24 -18.65 -11.47
CA GLY A 36 -12.35 -19.43 -10.59
C GLY A 36 -10.86 -19.30 -10.90
N ARG A 37 -10.48 -18.24 -11.64
CA ARG A 37 -9.08 -17.92 -11.97
C ARG A 37 -8.59 -16.72 -11.14
N THR A 38 -7.27 -16.57 -11.10
CA THR A 38 -6.61 -15.37 -10.58
C THR A 38 -6.29 -14.41 -11.72
N ILE A 39 -6.44 -13.12 -11.48
CA ILE A 39 -6.10 -12.08 -12.45
C ILE A 39 -4.61 -12.13 -12.83
N SER A 40 -4.33 -11.90 -14.10
CA SER A 40 -2.98 -11.93 -14.67
C SER A 40 -2.75 -10.72 -15.60
N ILE A 41 -1.50 -10.50 -15.97
CA ILE A 41 -1.12 -9.41 -16.89
C ILE A 41 -1.77 -9.62 -18.29
N ASP A 42 -1.95 -10.87 -18.69
CA ASP A 42 -2.47 -11.22 -20.01
C ASP A 42 -3.97 -10.86 -20.16
N ASP A 43 -4.70 -10.76 -19.04
CA ASP A 43 -6.10 -10.32 -19.02
C ASP A 43 -6.29 -8.83 -19.41
N PHE A 44 -5.19 -8.09 -19.65
CA PHE A 44 -5.17 -6.66 -20.00
C PHE A 44 -4.38 -6.33 -21.28
N GLU A 45 -4.03 -7.31 -22.13
CA GLU A 45 -3.28 -7.05 -23.37
C GLU A 45 -3.98 -6.06 -24.32
N ALA A 46 -5.31 -6.08 -24.39
CA ALA A 46 -6.05 -5.14 -25.23
C ALA A 46 -6.01 -3.72 -24.66
N GLU A 47 -6.09 -3.62 -23.33
CA GLU A 47 -6.14 -2.36 -22.59
C GLU A 47 -4.78 -1.71 -22.36
N SER A 48 -3.67 -2.43 -22.49
CA SER A 48 -2.32 -1.86 -22.28
C SER A 48 -2.02 -0.71 -23.26
N SER A 49 -2.62 -0.76 -24.46
CA SER A 49 -2.52 0.29 -25.47
C SER A 49 -3.35 1.56 -25.18
N ASP A 50 -4.27 1.50 -24.20
CA ASP A 50 -5.11 2.63 -23.81
C ASP A 50 -4.38 3.54 -22.81
N GLN A 51 -3.92 4.70 -23.28
CA GLN A 51 -3.23 5.69 -22.45
C GLN A 51 -4.05 6.13 -21.23
N THR A 52 -5.38 6.18 -21.33
CA THR A 52 -6.24 6.56 -20.20
C THR A 52 -6.19 5.51 -19.08
N PHE A 53 -6.10 4.24 -19.47
CA PHE A 53 -5.92 3.14 -18.52
C PHE A 53 -4.53 3.21 -17.88
N VAL A 54 -3.47 3.36 -18.67
CA VAL A 54 -2.10 3.49 -18.17
C VAL A 54 -1.98 4.67 -17.18
N ASP A 55 -2.56 5.82 -17.50
CA ASP A 55 -2.58 6.98 -16.61
C ASP A 55 -3.30 6.69 -15.29
N SER A 56 -4.35 5.86 -15.31
CA SER A 56 -5.05 5.43 -14.09
C SER A 56 -4.19 4.52 -13.20
N LEU A 57 -3.37 3.67 -13.81
CA LEU A 57 -2.40 2.83 -13.11
C LEU A 57 -1.29 3.69 -12.49
N ILE A 58 -0.73 4.63 -13.25
CA ILE A 58 0.28 5.58 -12.76
C ILE A 58 -0.26 6.40 -11.58
N LYS A 59 -1.50 6.90 -11.68
CA LYS A 59 -2.15 7.63 -10.59
C LYS A 59 -2.25 6.77 -9.32
N SER A 60 -2.67 5.51 -9.46
CA SER A 60 -2.79 4.59 -8.33
C SER A 60 -1.42 4.29 -7.71
N LEU A 61 -0.40 4.05 -8.53
CA LEU A 61 0.99 3.88 -8.08
C LEU A 61 1.49 5.10 -7.28
N ASN A 62 1.19 6.32 -7.76
CA ASN A 62 1.56 7.55 -7.06
C ASN A 62 0.83 7.72 -5.73
N TYR A 63 -0.40 7.23 -5.58
CA TYR A 63 -1.09 7.22 -4.29
C TYR A 63 -0.45 6.20 -3.34
N TRP A 64 -0.14 5.00 -3.83
CA TRP A 64 0.56 3.98 -3.06
C TRP A 64 1.91 4.50 -2.56
N LEU A 65 2.68 5.15 -3.44
CA LEU A 65 3.94 5.82 -3.08
C LEU A 65 3.77 6.77 -1.91
N LYS A 66 2.76 7.66 -1.97
CA LYS A 66 2.49 8.60 -0.89
C LYS A 66 2.14 7.91 0.42
N ASP A 67 1.32 6.86 0.37
CA ASP A 67 0.88 6.16 1.58
C ASP A 67 2.01 5.31 2.19
N ILE A 68 2.83 4.67 1.36
CA ILE A 68 4.04 3.97 1.79
C ILE A 68 5.03 4.96 2.40
N SER A 69 5.33 6.06 1.70
CA SER A 69 6.21 7.13 2.18
C SER A 69 5.77 7.67 3.55
N LYS A 70 4.46 7.82 3.81
CA LYS A 70 3.97 8.25 5.13
C LYS A 70 4.38 7.31 6.26
N VAL A 71 4.37 5.99 6.03
CA VAL A 71 4.74 4.98 7.04
C VAL A 71 6.26 4.83 7.13
N THR A 72 6.95 4.88 5.99
CA THR A 72 8.40 4.77 5.85
C THR A 72 9.11 5.95 6.52
N TYR A 73 8.65 7.17 6.29
CA TYR A 73 9.22 8.40 6.87
C TYR A 73 8.46 8.89 8.09
N MET A 74 7.62 8.05 8.70
CA MET A 74 6.90 8.42 9.92
C MET A 74 7.91 8.64 11.06
N ASP A 75 8.02 9.89 11.47
CA ASP A 75 8.88 10.32 12.56
C ASP A 75 8.10 10.25 13.89
N ALA A 76 8.77 9.85 14.97
CA ALA A 76 8.26 9.91 16.33
C ALA A 76 8.10 11.36 16.84
N ASN A 77 8.45 12.36 16.03
CA ASN A 77 8.36 13.79 16.31
C ASN A 77 6.92 14.32 16.47
N PHE A 78 6.23 13.89 17.51
CA PHE A 78 5.09 14.60 18.07
C PHE A 78 4.81 14.12 19.50
N ARG A 79 5.54 14.65 20.50
CA ARG A 79 5.14 14.59 21.92
C ARG A 79 4.59 13.21 22.35
N ILE A 80 5.46 12.22 22.39
CA ILE A 80 5.10 10.95 23.00
C ILE A 80 5.18 11.14 24.52
N ASP A 81 4.05 11.47 25.13
CA ASP A 81 3.94 11.83 26.55
C ASP A 81 4.18 10.64 27.50
N SER A 82 4.28 9.43 26.94
CA SER A 82 4.34 8.16 27.66
C SER A 82 5.12 7.09 26.89
N VAL A 83 6.00 6.37 27.59
CA VAL A 83 6.74 5.20 27.07
C VAL A 83 5.80 4.15 26.47
N LEU A 84 4.59 3.98 27.03
CA LEU A 84 3.60 3.04 26.49
C LEU A 84 3.11 3.44 25.10
N THR A 85 2.92 4.75 24.87
CA THR A 85 2.54 5.29 23.57
C THR A 85 3.66 5.10 22.56
N GLU A 86 4.92 5.21 23.00
CA GLU A 86 6.09 4.96 22.15
C GLU A 86 6.15 3.52 21.67
N ILE A 87 6.04 2.55 22.59
CA ILE A 87 6.03 1.13 22.27
C ILE A 87 4.88 0.80 21.31
N THR A 88 3.70 1.37 21.57
CA THR A 88 2.52 1.16 20.73
C THR A 88 2.73 1.74 19.32
N PHE A 89 3.35 2.92 19.21
CA PHE A 89 3.67 3.55 17.93
C PHE A 89 4.58 2.66 17.08
N TRP A 90 5.70 2.19 17.64
CA TRP A 90 6.65 1.33 16.91
C TRP A 90 6.01 0.02 16.47
N LYS A 91 5.21 -0.61 17.35
CA LYS A 91 4.45 -1.82 17.03
C LYS A 91 3.44 -1.59 15.90
N ASN A 92 2.71 -0.47 15.93
CA ASN A 92 1.73 -0.15 14.90
C ASN A 92 2.42 0.16 13.55
N ARG A 93 3.58 0.83 13.56
CA ARG A 93 4.39 1.05 12.36
C ARG A 93 4.88 -0.27 11.77
N GLU A 94 5.41 -1.18 12.58
CA GLU A 94 5.84 -2.52 12.15
C GLU A 94 4.67 -3.29 11.52
N THR A 95 3.51 -3.28 12.17
CA THR A 95 2.29 -3.94 11.67
C THR A 95 1.86 -3.34 10.32
N ALA A 96 1.90 -2.01 10.18
CA ALA A 96 1.56 -1.32 8.93
C ALA A 96 2.53 -1.68 7.79
N LEU A 97 3.85 -1.68 8.06
CA LEU A 97 4.88 -2.07 7.10
C LEU A 97 4.68 -3.52 6.61
N ARG A 98 4.34 -4.44 7.53
CA ARG A 98 4.03 -5.83 7.20
C ARG A 98 2.75 -5.96 6.36
N ASN A 99 1.72 -5.20 6.67
CA ASN A 99 0.48 -5.20 5.91
C ASN A 99 0.71 -4.69 4.46
N ILE A 100 1.50 -3.63 4.29
CA ILE A 100 1.90 -3.14 2.97
C ILE A 100 2.60 -4.25 2.17
N GLU A 101 3.58 -4.94 2.76
CA GLU A 101 4.28 -6.05 2.09
C GLU A 101 3.32 -7.16 1.65
N GLN A 102 2.41 -7.57 2.53
CA GLN A 102 1.40 -8.58 2.19
C GLN A 102 0.51 -8.14 1.03
N GLN A 103 0.11 -6.86 0.98
CA GLN A 103 -0.65 -6.31 -0.13
C GLN A 103 0.17 -6.26 -1.43
N LEU A 104 1.46 -5.95 -1.35
CA LEU A 104 2.34 -5.95 -2.52
C LEU A 104 2.47 -7.34 -3.14
N GLU A 105 2.45 -8.40 -2.33
CA GLU A 105 2.50 -9.79 -2.80
C GLU A 105 1.19 -10.28 -3.43
N THR A 106 0.10 -9.52 -3.32
CA THR A 106 -1.19 -9.91 -3.91
C THR A 106 -1.10 -9.93 -5.45
N PRO A 107 -1.73 -10.93 -6.11
CA PRO A 107 -1.65 -11.08 -7.55
C PRO A 107 -2.20 -9.87 -8.31
N GLU A 108 -3.17 -9.15 -7.76
CA GLU A 108 -3.75 -7.95 -8.32
C GLU A 108 -2.74 -6.80 -8.38
N ILE A 109 -2.01 -6.57 -7.28
CA ILE A 109 -1.00 -5.53 -7.21
C ILE A 109 0.20 -5.90 -8.08
N GLN A 110 0.64 -7.15 -8.04
CA GLN A 110 1.68 -7.66 -8.94
C GLN A 110 1.30 -7.52 -10.41
N THR A 111 0.03 -7.73 -10.75
CA THR A 111 -0.48 -7.53 -12.11
C THR A 111 -0.40 -6.06 -12.51
N VAL A 112 -0.83 -5.12 -11.65
CA VAL A 112 -0.71 -3.68 -11.93
C VAL A 112 0.74 -3.24 -12.10
N LEU A 113 1.65 -3.70 -11.23
CA LEU A 113 3.07 -3.42 -11.35
C LEU A 113 3.66 -4.03 -12.63
N GLY A 114 3.25 -5.24 -12.98
CA GLY A 114 3.65 -5.91 -14.23
C GLY A 114 3.20 -5.16 -15.48
N LEU A 115 1.97 -4.65 -15.49
CA LEU A 115 1.45 -3.81 -16.58
C LEU A 115 2.24 -2.50 -16.69
N LEU A 116 2.49 -1.84 -15.56
CA LEU A 116 3.32 -0.63 -15.52
C LEU A 116 4.78 -0.90 -15.90
N ASN A 117 5.32 -2.10 -15.72
CA ASN A 117 6.69 -2.44 -16.13
C ASN A 117 6.82 -2.71 -17.63
N LYS A 118 5.77 -3.25 -18.27
CA LYS A 118 5.75 -3.49 -19.72
C LYS A 118 5.71 -2.18 -20.52
N GLU A 119 5.07 -1.15 -19.96
CA GLU A 119 4.97 0.16 -20.60
C GLU A 119 6.27 0.95 -20.51
N SER A 120 6.73 1.51 -21.64
CA SER A 120 7.99 2.28 -21.66
C SER A 120 7.85 3.69 -21.06
N SER A 121 6.64 4.26 -21.11
CA SER A 121 6.32 5.62 -20.66
C SER A 121 6.27 5.77 -19.12
N THR A 122 6.09 4.66 -18.42
CA THR A 122 5.88 4.55 -16.97
C THR A 122 7.18 4.35 -16.19
N GLY A 123 8.31 4.08 -16.86
CA GLY A 123 9.57 3.64 -16.24
C GLY A 123 10.05 4.53 -15.09
N ARG A 124 9.92 5.86 -15.18
CA ARG A 124 10.28 6.77 -14.08
C ARG A 124 9.47 6.53 -12.81
N HIS A 125 8.18 6.26 -12.95
CA HIS A 125 7.27 6.05 -11.82
C HIS A 125 7.57 4.72 -11.13
N VAL A 126 7.81 3.68 -11.91
CA VAL A 126 8.26 2.36 -11.42
C VAL A 126 9.58 2.48 -10.68
N LEU A 127 10.56 3.21 -11.22
CA LEU A 127 11.85 3.40 -10.57
C LEU A 127 11.71 4.10 -9.21
N SER A 128 10.90 5.16 -9.12
CA SER A 128 10.62 5.83 -7.85
C SER A 128 9.94 4.90 -6.85
N PHE A 129 8.99 4.08 -7.33
CA PHE A 129 8.34 3.06 -6.50
C PHE A 129 9.32 2.05 -5.94
N ASN A 130 10.19 1.49 -6.78
CA ASN A 130 11.20 0.53 -6.34
C ASN A 130 12.18 1.11 -5.33
N GLN A 131 12.54 2.40 -5.45
CA GLN A 131 13.38 3.08 -4.48
C GLN A 131 12.72 3.15 -3.09
N ASP A 132 11.45 3.57 -3.03
CA ASP A 132 10.71 3.67 -1.77
C ASP A 132 10.47 2.29 -1.12
N ILE A 133 10.17 1.27 -1.94
CA ILE A 133 10.07 -0.12 -1.47
C ILE A 133 11.41 -0.61 -0.92
N ASN A 134 12.53 -0.27 -1.57
CA ASN A 134 13.84 -0.64 -1.06
C ASN A 134 14.13 0.01 0.30
N VAL A 135 13.86 1.31 0.45
CA VAL A 135 14.01 2.01 1.74
C VAL A 135 13.14 1.33 2.82
N MET A 136 11.89 1.00 2.49
CA MET A 136 10.99 0.28 3.39
C MET A 136 11.58 -1.07 3.83
N ASN A 137 12.13 -1.84 2.90
CA ASN A 137 12.74 -3.15 3.20
C ASN A 137 14.00 -3.02 4.06
N GLU A 138 14.84 -2.01 3.80
CA GLU A 138 16.02 -1.76 4.63
C GLU A 138 15.66 -1.33 6.05
N LEU A 139 14.62 -0.50 6.23
CA LEU A 139 14.12 -0.14 7.56
C LEU A 139 13.67 -1.35 8.36
N LYS A 140 12.98 -2.31 7.72
CA LYS A 140 12.55 -3.55 8.38
C LYS A 140 13.72 -4.43 8.81
N LYS A 141 14.81 -4.46 8.04
CA LYS A 141 16.02 -5.23 8.40
C LYS A 141 16.76 -4.64 9.60
N ALA A 142 16.59 -3.35 9.84
CA ALA A 142 17.25 -2.62 10.92
C ALA A 142 16.49 -2.68 12.26
N GLN A 143 15.28 -3.26 12.28
CA GLN A 143 14.43 -3.47 13.46
C GLN A 143 14.65 -4.86 14.05
#